data_AF-A0A5E4VNS6-F1
#
_entry.id   AF-A0A5E4VNS6-F1
#
_cell.length_a   1.000
_cell.length_b   1.000
_cell.length_c   1.000
_cell.angle_alpha   90.00
_cell.angle_beta   90.00
_cell.angle_gamma   90.00
#
_symmetry.space_group_name_H-M   'P 1'
#
loop_
_entity.id
_entity.type
_entity.pdbx_description
1 polymer ?
#
loop_
_entity_poly.entity_id
_entity_poly.type
_entity_poly.pdbx_seq_one_letter_code
_entity_poly.pdbx_strand_id
1 'polypeptide(L)'
;MTRVLLPLDQPEAWPAPLLSLLDGHHELFLNWQIAPWKVSPQDYDRAIIAVGDVLRPYSITGWHCTRITDVEITQIVRSGMQLPDGAMLRRRIDALVASGQLPSDIGDRLAAANQADESNRAGRLWFCFFPPHRAGEHGIGRFFHHWGGEALYNSHEDDPVTSPILRAIGTPCVIEADVPVASLTPGAGLAMKLVCIYLISRGYETDEPVEHEDNSGVKPIAADCVRRVIRYPEHEFMELTGCAAWRRPPVTEQGTLFRNRAGVCACR
;
A
#
# COMPACT_ATOMS: atom_id res chain seq x y z
N MET A 1 10.76 2.92 21.77
CA MET A 1 9.51 3.51 22.29
C MET A 1 8.37 2.65 21.79
N THR A 2 7.52 2.14 22.69
CA THR A 2 6.33 1.37 22.29
C THR A 2 5.41 2.32 21.52
N ARG A 3 5.18 2.04 20.23
CA ARG A 3 4.28 2.84 19.39
C ARG A 3 2.85 2.53 19.83
N VAL A 4 2.02 3.57 19.98
CA VAL A 4 0.61 3.39 20.32
C VAL A 4 -0.19 3.28 19.02
N LEU A 5 -0.83 2.13 18.83
CA LEU A 5 -1.67 1.87 17.67
C LEU A 5 -3.05 2.52 17.87
N LEU A 6 -3.51 3.29 16.88
CA LEU A 6 -4.85 3.85 16.84
C LEU A 6 -5.75 2.95 15.98
N PRO A 7 -6.77 2.29 16.56
CA PRO A 7 -7.70 1.46 15.80
C PRO A 7 -8.71 2.36 15.08
N LEU A 8 -8.51 2.60 13.78
CA LEU A 8 -9.35 3.53 12.99
C LEU A 8 -10.82 3.12 12.94
N ASP A 9 -11.12 1.83 13.00
CA ASP A 9 -12.44 1.24 12.87
C ASP A 9 -13.17 1.02 14.21
N GLN A 10 -12.56 1.37 15.34
CA GLN A 10 -13.12 1.21 16.69
C GLN A 10 -13.10 2.54 17.45
N PRO A 11 -14.04 3.47 17.17
CA PRO A 11 -14.10 4.79 17.81
C PRO A 11 -14.19 4.74 19.33
N GLU A 12 -14.80 3.68 19.87
CA GLU A 12 -14.88 3.41 21.31
C GLU A 12 -13.52 3.14 21.97
N ALA A 13 -12.52 2.73 21.19
CA ALA A 13 -11.16 2.45 21.65
C ALA A 13 -10.21 3.64 21.42
N TRP A 14 -10.71 4.78 20.95
CA TRP A 14 -9.87 5.94 20.68
C TRP A 14 -9.34 6.60 21.95
N PRO A 15 -8.11 7.16 21.90
CA PRO A 15 -7.47 7.75 23.05
C PRO A 15 -8.19 9.03 23.49
N ALA A 16 -8.26 9.25 24.81
CA ALA A 16 -8.99 10.38 25.40
C ALA A 16 -8.62 11.76 24.84
N PRO A 17 -7.34 12.08 24.52
CA PRO A 17 -6.99 13.35 23.88
C PRO A 17 -7.68 13.57 22.52
N LEU A 18 -7.83 12.52 21.72
CA LEU A 18 -8.54 12.59 20.43
C LEU A 18 -10.04 12.78 20.65
N LEU A 19 -10.65 11.98 21.53
CA LEU A 19 -12.09 12.08 21.82
C LEU A 19 -12.45 13.45 22.39
N SER A 20 -11.67 13.97 23.36
CA SER A 20 -11.91 15.29 23.93
C SER A 20 -11.82 16.41 22.89
N LEU A 21 -10.92 16.29 21.91
CA LEU A 21 -10.81 17.26 20.83
C LEU A 21 -12.02 17.19 19.89
N LEU A 22 -12.43 15.98 19.51
CA LEU A 22 -13.57 15.74 18.63
C LEU A 22 -14.89 16.21 19.26
N ASP A 23 -15.11 15.86 20.53
CA ASP A 23 -16.30 16.28 21.28
C ASP A 23 -16.33 17.82 21.45
N GLY A 24 -15.18 18.45 21.70
CA GLY A 24 -15.07 19.91 21.78
C GLY A 24 -15.39 20.66 20.48
N HIS A 25 -15.26 19.99 19.33
CA HIS A 25 -15.57 20.54 17.99
C HIS A 25 -16.81 19.88 17.35
N HIS A 26 -17.61 19.14 18.12
CA HIS A 26 -18.72 18.34 17.61
C HIS A 26 -19.68 19.15 16.72
N GLU A 27 -20.17 20.28 17.23
CA GLU A 27 -21.11 21.14 16.50
C GLU A 27 -20.47 21.73 15.23
N LEU A 28 -19.18 22.06 15.27
CA LEU A 28 -18.44 22.58 14.11
C LEU A 28 -18.38 21.53 13.00
N PHE A 29 -17.98 20.30 13.33
CA PHE A 29 -17.87 19.21 12.37
C PHE A 29 -19.22 18.79 11.82
N LEU A 30 -20.25 18.71 12.66
CA LEU A 30 -21.60 18.38 12.21
C LEU A 30 -22.15 19.46 11.28
N ASN A 31 -22.05 20.74 11.66
CA ASN A 31 -22.52 21.83 10.83
C ASN A 31 -21.75 21.93 9.50
N TRP A 32 -20.47 21.57 9.47
CA TRP A 32 -19.73 21.47 8.21
C TRP A 32 -20.37 20.46 7.24
N GLN A 33 -20.86 19.33 7.74
CA GLN A 33 -21.51 18.30 6.92
C GLN A 33 -22.91 18.74 6.46
N ILE A 34 -23.76 19.23 7.38
CA ILE A 34 -25.20 19.41 7.10
C ILE A 34 -25.60 20.85 6.75
N ALA A 35 -24.78 21.83 7.11
CA ALA A 35 -25.06 23.25 6.92
C ALA A 35 -23.77 24.07 6.75
N PRO A 36 -22.93 23.75 5.76
CA PRO A 36 -21.58 24.33 5.62
C PRO A 36 -21.58 25.86 5.56
N TRP A 37 -22.67 26.48 5.08
CA TRP A 37 -22.84 27.95 5.05
C TRP A 37 -22.94 28.61 6.44
N LYS A 38 -23.10 27.82 7.52
CA LYS A 38 -23.12 28.29 8.92
C LYS A 38 -21.74 28.22 9.59
N VAL A 39 -20.75 27.65 8.93
CA VAL A 39 -19.41 27.40 9.49
C VAL A 39 -18.39 28.25 8.76
N SER A 40 -17.47 28.87 9.49
CA SER A 40 -16.29 29.47 8.88
C SER A 40 -15.37 28.36 8.36
N PRO A 41 -14.99 28.38 7.07
CA PRO A 41 -13.99 27.44 6.55
C PRO A 41 -12.67 27.49 7.32
N GLN A 42 -12.26 28.68 7.77
CA GLN A 42 -11.05 28.85 8.57
C GLN A 42 -11.14 28.17 9.94
N ASP A 43 -12.30 28.21 10.58
CA ASP A 43 -12.51 27.53 11.86
C ASP A 43 -12.47 26.01 11.69
N TYR A 44 -13.09 25.50 10.62
CA TYR A 44 -13.03 24.07 10.25
C TYR A 44 -11.60 23.63 9.95
N ASP A 45 -10.87 24.37 9.12
CA ASP A 45 -9.47 24.06 8.79
C ASP A 45 -8.58 24.00 10.03
N ARG A 46 -8.74 24.95 10.97
CA ARG A 46 -8.00 24.92 12.25
C ARG A 46 -8.34 23.69 13.08
N ALA A 47 -9.62 23.30 13.14
CA ALA A 47 -10.03 22.11 13.88
C ALA A 47 -9.47 20.82 13.25
N ILE A 48 -9.46 20.73 11.92
CA ILE A 48 -8.88 19.58 11.19
C ILE A 48 -7.36 19.50 11.39
N ILE A 49 -6.66 20.65 11.36
CA ILE A 49 -5.22 20.70 11.68
C ILE A 49 -4.98 20.21 13.10
N ALA A 50 -5.77 20.67 14.08
CA ALA A 50 -5.66 20.23 15.47
C ALA A 50 -5.86 18.71 15.61
N VAL A 51 -6.82 18.12 14.87
CA VAL A 51 -7.00 16.67 14.82
C VAL A 51 -5.75 16.00 14.25
N GLY A 52 -5.23 16.48 13.12
CA GLY A 52 -3.99 15.97 12.52
C GLY A 52 -2.80 16.00 13.49
N ASP A 53 -2.64 17.09 14.25
CA ASP A 53 -1.56 17.24 15.23
C ASP A 53 -1.67 16.27 16.40
N VAL A 54 -2.88 16.06 16.92
CA VAL A 54 -3.14 15.05 17.98
C VAL A 54 -2.81 13.64 17.49
N LEU A 55 -2.95 13.35 16.20
CA LEU A 55 -2.70 12.02 15.64
C LEU A 55 -1.22 11.69 15.45
N ARG A 56 -0.34 12.69 15.36
CA ARG A 56 1.10 12.51 15.06
C ARG A 56 1.84 11.47 15.93
N PRO A 57 1.56 11.31 17.24
CA PRO A 57 2.25 10.34 18.09
C PRO A 57 1.85 8.89 17.83
N TYR A 58 0.75 8.64 17.11
CA TYR A 58 0.20 7.30 16.92
C TYR A 58 0.70 6.63 15.63
N SER A 59 0.56 5.31 15.59
CA SER A 59 0.60 4.52 14.37
C SER A 59 -0.81 4.05 14.00
N ILE A 60 -1.02 3.73 12.73
CA ILE A 60 -2.24 3.10 12.23
C ILE A 60 -1.87 1.83 11.45
N THR A 61 -2.74 0.83 11.46
CA THR A 61 -2.51 -0.40 10.68
C THR A 61 -2.68 -0.08 9.20
N GLY A 62 -1.63 -0.31 8.42
CA GLY A 62 -1.64 -0.19 6.97
C GLY A 62 -1.34 -1.52 6.28
N TRP A 63 -1.95 -1.71 5.11
CA TRP A 63 -1.73 -2.87 4.25
C TRP A 63 -1.15 -2.44 2.92
N HIS A 64 0.04 -2.95 2.58
CA HIS A 64 0.68 -2.75 1.28
C HIS A 64 0.54 -4.02 0.43
N CYS A 65 -0.23 -3.92 -0.65
CA CYS A 65 -0.44 -5.01 -1.59
C CYS A 65 0.66 -5.02 -2.65
N THR A 66 1.30 -6.17 -2.87
CA THR A 66 2.44 -6.25 -3.80
C THR A 66 2.69 -7.68 -4.30
N ARG A 67 3.58 -7.82 -5.28
CA ARG A 67 4.14 -9.11 -5.71
C ARG A 67 5.66 -9.03 -5.63
N ILE A 68 6.25 -9.87 -4.80
CA ILE A 68 7.68 -9.81 -4.41
C ILE A 68 8.28 -11.21 -4.26
N THR A 69 9.59 -11.32 -4.42
CA THR A 69 10.38 -12.55 -4.26
C THR A 69 10.69 -12.86 -2.80
N ASP A 70 11.11 -14.11 -2.51
CA ASP A 70 11.57 -14.51 -1.17
C ASP A 70 12.75 -13.66 -0.65
N VAL A 71 13.63 -13.23 -1.56
CA VAL A 71 14.76 -12.36 -1.21
C VAL A 71 14.26 -10.99 -0.78
N GLU A 72 13.30 -10.41 -1.50
CA GLU A 72 12.67 -9.13 -1.15
C GLU A 72 11.88 -9.23 0.16
N ILE A 73 11.13 -10.32 0.38
CA ILE A 73 10.45 -10.57 1.66
C ILE A 73 11.46 -10.57 2.81
N THR A 74 12.56 -11.31 2.67
CA THR A 74 13.62 -11.38 3.68
C THR A 74 14.22 -10.01 3.96
N GLN A 75 14.45 -9.19 2.92
CA GLN A 75 14.95 -7.83 3.07
C GLN A 75 13.97 -6.93 3.83
N ILE A 76 12.68 -7.01 3.51
CA ILE A 76 11.63 -6.22 4.17
C ILE A 76 11.52 -6.58 5.66
N VAL A 77 11.50 -7.87 5.99
CA VAL A 77 11.44 -8.33 7.38
C VAL A 77 12.68 -7.88 8.16
N ARG A 78 13.87 -7.93 7.54
CA ARG A 78 15.13 -7.58 8.21
C ARG A 78 15.34 -6.08 8.36
N SER A 79 14.94 -5.30 7.36
CA SER A 79 15.40 -3.91 7.19
C SER A 79 14.27 -2.90 6.97
N GLY A 80 13.02 -3.36 7.02
CA GLY A 80 11.85 -2.53 6.78
C GLY A 80 11.63 -2.23 5.30
N MET A 81 10.69 -1.34 5.01
CA MET A 81 10.33 -0.95 3.64
C MET A 81 11.03 0.35 3.27
N GLN A 82 11.87 0.29 2.24
CA GLN A 82 12.57 1.44 1.68
C GLN A 82 11.64 2.22 0.74
N LEU A 83 11.86 3.53 0.62
CA LEU A 83 11.12 4.35 -0.33
C LEU A 83 11.48 3.95 -1.77
N PRO A 84 10.49 3.75 -2.66
CA PRO A 84 10.76 3.35 -4.03
C PRO A 84 11.37 4.51 -4.83
N ASP A 85 12.34 4.19 -5.67
CA ASP A 85 12.92 5.08 -6.69
C ASP A 85 13.47 4.24 -7.86
N GLY A 86 13.91 4.89 -8.94
CA GLY A 86 14.50 4.22 -10.10
C GLY A 86 15.74 3.41 -9.74
N ALA A 87 16.56 3.89 -8.79
CA ALA A 87 17.74 3.17 -8.34
C ALA A 87 17.38 1.85 -7.61
N MET A 88 16.34 1.86 -6.80
CA MET A 88 15.80 0.69 -6.11
C MET A 88 15.22 -0.29 -7.12
N LEU A 89 14.42 0.18 -8.07
CA LEU A 89 13.88 -0.67 -9.13
C LEU A 89 15.02 -1.32 -9.94
N ARG A 90 16.04 -0.54 -10.31
CA ARG A 90 17.21 -1.05 -11.02
C ARG A 90 17.94 -2.15 -10.24
N ARG A 91 18.22 -1.93 -8.95
CA ARG A 91 18.83 -2.97 -8.08
C ARG A 91 18.00 -4.25 -8.02
N ARG A 92 16.68 -4.13 -7.99
CA ARG A 92 15.76 -5.28 -7.98
C ARG A 92 15.83 -6.06 -9.30
N ILE A 93 15.85 -5.36 -10.43
CA ILE A 93 16.02 -5.98 -11.77
C ILE A 93 17.38 -6.67 -11.88
N ASP A 94 18.46 -5.97 -11.53
CA ASP A 94 19.83 -6.51 -11.61
C ASP A 94 19.99 -7.78 -10.74
N ALA A 95 19.34 -7.83 -9.57
CA ALA A 95 19.34 -9.02 -8.72
C ALA A 95 18.64 -10.22 -9.37
N LEU A 96 17.55 -10.00 -10.11
CA LEU A 96 16.88 -11.06 -10.87
C LEU A 96 17.73 -11.55 -12.06
N VAL A 97 18.44 -10.63 -12.73
CA VAL A 97 19.37 -10.99 -13.81
C VAL A 97 20.55 -11.79 -13.27
N ALA A 98 21.18 -11.32 -12.20
CA ALA A 98 22.34 -11.98 -11.58
C ALA A 98 22.02 -13.38 -11.03
N SER A 99 20.78 -13.60 -10.58
CA SER A 99 20.30 -14.92 -10.12
C SER A 99 19.81 -15.83 -11.24
N GLY A 100 19.80 -15.36 -12.49
CA GLY A 100 19.31 -16.12 -13.65
C GLY A 100 17.78 -16.28 -13.69
N GLN A 101 17.05 -15.55 -12.86
CA GLN A 101 15.58 -15.53 -12.86
C GLN A 101 15.00 -14.65 -13.98
N LEU A 102 15.81 -13.72 -14.50
CA LEU A 102 15.44 -12.81 -15.57
C LEU A 102 16.54 -12.78 -16.64
N PRO A 103 16.23 -12.97 -17.93
CA PRO A 103 17.20 -12.77 -19.01
C PRO A 103 17.70 -11.32 -19.04
N SER A 104 18.98 -11.12 -19.38
CA SER A 104 19.61 -9.79 -19.38
C SER A 104 18.91 -8.82 -20.33
N ASP A 105 18.52 -9.27 -21.52
CA ASP A 105 17.84 -8.45 -22.52
C ASP A 105 16.45 -7.99 -22.04
N ILE A 106 15.74 -8.85 -21.31
CA ILE A 106 14.48 -8.47 -20.66
C ILE A 106 14.75 -7.51 -19.50
N GLY A 107 15.80 -7.73 -18.71
CA GLY A 107 16.22 -6.82 -17.65
C GLY A 107 16.48 -5.40 -18.17
N ASP A 108 17.22 -5.28 -19.27
CA ASP A 108 17.50 -4.00 -19.92
C ASP A 108 16.21 -3.35 -20.43
N ARG A 109 15.28 -4.13 -21.01
CA ARG A 109 13.98 -3.63 -21.47
C ARG A 109 13.13 -3.08 -20.33
N LEU A 110 13.07 -3.78 -19.20
CA LEU A 110 12.34 -3.34 -18.00
C LEU A 110 12.98 -2.07 -17.40
N ALA A 111 14.31 -2.01 -17.35
CA ALA A 111 15.03 -0.85 -16.84
C ALA A 111 14.88 0.40 -17.74
N ALA A 112 14.74 0.21 -19.05
CA ALA A 112 14.56 1.30 -20.01
C ALA A 112 13.13 1.88 -20.04
N ALA A 113 12.12 1.08 -19.68
CA ALA A 113 10.71 1.48 -19.71
C ALA A 113 10.06 1.26 -18.35
N ASN A 114 10.03 2.30 -17.52
CA ASN A 114 9.34 2.32 -16.23
C ASN A 114 9.07 3.76 -15.78
N GLN A 115 8.33 3.89 -14.69
CA GLN A 115 7.83 5.13 -14.10
C GLN A 115 8.37 5.34 -12.67
N ALA A 116 9.44 4.64 -12.27
CA ALA A 116 9.89 4.62 -10.88
C ALA A 116 10.43 5.97 -10.37
N ASP A 117 10.91 6.83 -11.27
CA ASP A 117 11.37 8.19 -10.94
C ASP A 117 10.29 9.27 -11.18
N GLU A 118 9.05 8.90 -11.57
CA GLU A 118 7.95 9.87 -11.69
C GLU A 118 7.60 10.45 -10.31
N SER A 119 7.30 11.74 -10.22
CA SER A 119 7.10 12.47 -8.95
C SER A 119 5.92 11.99 -8.11
N ASN A 120 4.96 11.32 -8.73
CA ASN A 120 3.81 10.67 -8.09
C ASN A 120 4.09 9.20 -7.71
N ARG A 121 5.28 8.67 -7.98
CA ARG A 121 5.71 7.29 -7.68
C ARG A 121 6.95 7.25 -6.79
N ALA A 122 7.98 8.00 -7.15
CA ALA A 122 9.22 8.09 -6.40
C ALA A 122 8.98 8.61 -4.99
N GLY A 123 9.59 7.95 -4.00
CA GLY A 123 9.49 8.36 -2.60
C GLY A 123 8.19 7.95 -1.90
N ARG A 124 7.32 7.14 -2.52
CA ARG A 124 5.96 6.88 -2.00
C ARG A 124 5.67 5.41 -1.80
N LEU A 125 5.56 4.98 -0.54
CA LEU A 125 4.99 3.68 -0.19
C LEU A 125 3.51 3.82 0.08
N TRP A 126 2.68 3.22 -0.78
CA TRP A 126 1.23 3.28 -0.67
C TRP A 126 0.67 2.21 0.26
N PHE A 127 -0.30 2.60 1.09
CA PHE A 127 -1.02 1.72 2.00
C PHE A 127 -2.53 1.97 1.90
N CYS A 128 -3.30 0.89 1.96
CA CYS A 128 -4.70 0.98 2.37
C CYS A 128 -4.73 0.98 3.91
N PHE A 129 -5.53 1.85 4.53
CA PHE A 129 -5.76 1.88 5.98
C PHE A 129 -7.12 1.28 6.36
N PHE A 130 -7.56 0.32 5.54
CA PHE A 130 -8.73 -0.52 5.72
C PHE A 130 -8.42 -1.93 5.18
N PRO A 131 -9.17 -2.96 5.61
CA PRO A 131 -8.95 -4.32 5.14
C PRO A 131 -8.96 -4.44 3.59
N PRO A 132 -7.91 -5.01 2.96
CA PRO A 132 -7.73 -5.02 1.50
C PRO A 132 -8.93 -5.53 0.68
N HIS A 133 -9.72 -6.47 1.19
CA HIS A 133 -10.91 -6.97 0.48
C HIS A 133 -11.91 -5.86 0.11
N ARG A 134 -11.95 -4.74 0.83
CA ARG A 134 -12.85 -3.62 0.50
C ARG A 134 -12.46 -2.90 -0.79
N ALA A 135 -11.18 -2.87 -1.14
CA ALA A 135 -10.71 -2.32 -2.42
C ALA A 135 -11.11 -3.20 -3.63
N GLY A 136 -11.35 -4.50 -3.38
CA GLY A 136 -11.79 -5.46 -4.40
C GLY A 136 -10.76 -5.75 -5.51
N GLU A 137 -11.17 -6.60 -6.47
CA GLU A 137 -10.30 -7.03 -7.60
C GLU A 137 -9.77 -5.82 -8.40
N HIS A 138 -10.58 -4.79 -8.62
CA HIS A 138 -10.18 -3.63 -9.40
C HIS A 138 -9.14 -2.75 -8.69
N GLY A 139 -9.28 -2.58 -7.37
CA GLY A 139 -8.38 -1.76 -6.58
C GLY A 139 -7.02 -2.41 -6.36
N ILE A 140 -6.99 -3.70 -6.02
CA ILE A 140 -5.74 -4.37 -5.59
C ILE A 140 -5.26 -5.53 -6.47
N GLY A 141 -6.06 -6.00 -7.42
CA GLY A 141 -5.74 -7.22 -8.18
C GLY A 141 -4.47 -7.11 -9.02
N ARG A 142 -4.20 -5.96 -9.63
CA ARG A 142 -2.99 -5.74 -10.45
C ARG A 142 -1.70 -5.87 -9.64
N PHE A 143 -1.69 -5.42 -8.38
CA PHE A 143 -0.53 -5.56 -7.49
C PHE A 143 -0.16 -7.02 -7.21
N PHE A 144 -1.12 -7.94 -7.29
CA PHE A 144 -0.90 -9.37 -7.10
C PHE A 144 -0.56 -10.10 -8.41
N HIS A 145 -0.90 -9.51 -9.56
CA HIS A 145 -0.63 -10.12 -10.85
C HIS A 145 0.78 -9.86 -11.36
N HIS A 146 1.35 -8.66 -11.16
CA HIS A 146 2.62 -8.30 -11.78
C HIS A 146 3.66 -7.86 -10.75
N TRP A 147 4.87 -8.41 -10.87
CA TRP A 147 6.02 -7.98 -10.08
C TRP A 147 6.46 -6.56 -10.47
N GLY A 148 7.07 -5.86 -9.51
CA GLY A 148 7.65 -4.53 -9.71
C GLY A 148 6.74 -3.37 -9.29
N GLY A 149 5.46 -3.64 -9.00
CA GLY A 149 4.46 -2.61 -8.65
C GLY A 149 4.10 -1.74 -9.84
N GLU A 150 3.16 -0.81 -9.65
CA GLU A 150 2.63 0.04 -10.73
C GLU A 150 3.71 0.79 -11.50
N ALA A 151 4.74 1.24 -10.78
CA ALA A 151 5.86 1.97 -11.38
C ALA A 151 6.59 1.16 -12.46
N LEU A 152 6.55 -0.17 -12.42
CA LEU A 152 7.07 -1.00 -13.50
C LEU A 152 5.94 -1.47 -14.42
N TYR A 153 4.94 -2.18 -13.87
CA TYR A 153 4.03 -2.95 -14.72
C TYR A 153 3.14 -2.07 -15.61
N ASN A 154 2.87 -0.80 -15.29
CA ASN A 154 2.05 0.07 -16.13
C ASN A 154 2.59 0.21 -17.56
N SER A 155 3.92 0.09 -17.74
CA SER A 155 4.55 0.14 -19.06
C SER A 155 4.59 -1.22 -19.78
N HIS A 156 4.17 -2.30 -19.12
CA HIS A 156 4.41 -3.68 -19.55
C HIS A 156 3.18 -4.60 -19.43
N GLU A 157 2.10 -4.19 -18.78
CA GLU A 157 0.99 -5.09 -18.43
C GLU A 157 0.24 -5.64 -19.65
N ASP A 158 0.25 -4.89 -20.75
CA ASP A 158 -0.32 -5.27 -22.04
C ASP A 158 0.73 -5.74 -23.07
N ASP A 159 2.02 -5.70 -22.72
CA ASP A 159 3.08 -6.16 -23.62
C ASP A 159 3.14 -7.70 -23.65
N PRO A 160 3.08 -8.33 -24.84
CA PRO A 160 3.00 -9.79 -24.94
C PRO A 160 4.30 -10.51 -24.53
N VAL A 161 5.42 -9.79 -24.40
CA VAL A 161 6.71 -10.36 -24.02
C VAL A 161 6.98 -10.16 -22.54
N THR A 162 6.83 -8.94 -22.01
CA THR A 162 7.18 -8.62 -20.62
C THR A 162 6.04 -8.93 -19.63
N SER A 163 4.76 -8.82 -20.02
CA SER A 163 3.63 -9.11 -19.12
C SER A 163 3.66 -10.53 -18.55
N PRO A 164 3.85 -11.61 -19.36
CA PRO A 164 3.91 -12.96 -18.82
C PRO A 164 5.10 -13.18 -17.87
N ILE A 165 6.22 -12.52 -18.13
CA ILE A 165 7.42 -12.61 -17.29
C ILE A 165 7.18 -11.94 -15.93
N LEU A 166 6.63 -10.72 -15.92
CA LEU A 166 6.29 -10.03 -14.66
C LEU A 166 5.26 -10.80 -13.83
N ARG A 167 4.36 -11.55 -14.47
CA ARG A 167 3.40 -12.43 -13.78
C ARG A 167 4.03 -13.66 -13.14
N ALA A 168 5.15 -14.14 -13.67
CA ALA A 168 5.84 -15.32 -13.15
C ALA A 168 6.82 -15.00 -12.02
N ILE A 169 7.25 -13.75 -11.88
CA ILE A 169 8.24 -13.36 -10.85
C ILE A 169 7.55 -13.17 -9.50
N GLY A 170 8.10 -13.79 -8.45
CA GLY A 170 7.68 -13.58 -7.07
C GLY A 170 6.32 -14.17 -6.70
N THR A 171 5.87 -13.84 -5.50
CA THR A 171 4.62 -14.30 -4.88
C THR A 171 3.76 -13.09 -4.51
N PRO A 172 2.44 -13.12 -4.75
CA PRO A 172 1.52 -12.12 -4.20
C PRO A 172 1.64 -12.07 -2.68
N CYS A 173 1.79 -10.87 -2.13
CA CYS A 173 1.96 -10.62 -0.71
C CYS A 173 1.15 -9.41 -0.26
N VAL A 174 0.66 -9.48 0.99
CA VAL A 174 0.19 -8.32 1.73
C VAL A 174 1.18 -8.08 2.87
N ILE A 175 1.74 -6.87 2.94
CA ILE A 175 2.59 -6.45 4.06
C ILE A 175 1.71 -5.68 5.03
N GLU A 176 1.57 -6.19 6.24
CA GLU A 176 0.86 -5.51 7.34
C GLU A 176 1.88 -4.75 8.19
N ALA A 177 1.65 -3.44 8.39
CA ALA A 177 2.58 -2.59 9.11
C ALA A 177 1.87 -1.61 10.05
N ASP A 178 2.52 -1.29 11.16
CA ASP A 178 2.16 -0.16 12.03
C ASP A 178 2.78 1.12 11.45
N VAL A 179 2.03 1.81 10.58
CA VAL A 179 2.50 3.00 9.88
C VAL A 179 2.40 4.22 10.80
N PRO A 180 3.52 4.87 11.17
CA PRO A 180 3.47 6.07 11.99
C PRO A 180 2.73 7.19 11.25
N VAL A 181 1.76 7.83 11.90
CA VAL A 181 1.01 8.94 11.27
C VAL A 181 1.96 10.07 10.85
N ALA A 182 3.00 10.33 11.66
CA ALA A 182 4.04 11.31 11.32
C ALA A 182 4.92 10.96 10.10
N SER A 183 4.77 9.77 9.51
CA SER A 183 5.43 9.36 8.26
C SER A 183 4.56 9.52 7.01
N LEU A 184 3.25 9.73 7.19
CA LEU A 184 2.30 9.97 6.11
C LEU A 184 2.57 11.32 5.45
N THR A 185 2.08 11.47 4.22
CA THR A 185 2.13 12.77 3.55
C THR A 185 1.39 13.81 4.41
N PRO A 186 2.01 14.97 4.71
CA PRO A 186 1.32 16.01 5.45
C PRO A 186 0.03 16.41 4.73
N GLY A 187 -1.10 16.32 5.42
CA GLY A 187 -2.39 16.60 4.84
C GLY A 187 -3.52 16.42 5.83
N ALA A 188 -4.70 16.91 5.44
CA ALA A 188 -5.91 16.80 6.23
C ALA A 188 -6.64 15.46 6.07
N GLY A 189 -6.20 14.60 5.13
CA GLY A 189 -6.92 13.40 4.70
C GLY A 189 -7.33 12.49 5.87
N LEU A 190 -6.36 11.97 6.62
CA LEU A 190 -6.64 11.10 7.77
C LEU A 190 -7.54 11.78 8.81
N ALA A 191 -7.28 13.05 9.13
CA ALA A 191 -8.05 13.81 10.11
C ALA A 191 -9.52 13.96 9.68
N MET A 192 -9.77 14.29 8.41
CA MET A 192 -11.11 14.38 7.83
C MET A 192 -11.84 13.03 7.89
N LYS A 193 -11.16 11.93 7.59
CA LYS A 193 -11.75 10.58 7.67
C LYS A 193 -12.11 10.19 9.09
N LEU A 194 -11.27 10.52 10.08
CA LEU A 194 -11.61 10.30 11.49
C LEU A 194 -12.79 11.14 11.97
N VAL A 195 -12.93 12.37 11.50
CA VAL A 195 -14.12 13.18 11.79
C VAL A 195 -15.38 12.53 11.21
N CYS A 196 -15.32 11.98 9.99
CA CYS A 196 -16.45 11.26 9.41
C CYS A 196 -16.82 10.01 10.25
N ILE A 197 -15.82 9.19 10.59
CA ILE A 197 -16.01 8.00 11.44
C ILE A 197 -16.60 8.39 12.81
N TYR A 198 -16.12 9.48 13.41
CA TYR A 198 -16.65 10.02 14.66
C TYR A 198 -18.13 10.37 14.55
N LEU A 199 -18.53 11.13 13.54
CA LEU A 199 -19.91 11.53 13.32
C LEU A 199 -20.82 10.31 13.06
N ILE A 200 -20.36 9.35 12.25
CA ILE A 200 -21.06 8.08 12.01
C ILE A 200 -21.26 7.31 13.32
N SER A 201 -20.25 7.22 14.18
CA SER A 201 -20.34 6.54 15.49
C SER A 201 -21.37 7.19 16.44
N ARG A 202 -21.75 8.45 16.17
CA ARG A 202 -22.76 9.22 16.92
C ARG A 202 -24.13 9.22 16.23
N GLY A 203 -24.30 8.48 15.13
CA GLY A 203 -25.57 8.32 14.43
C GLY A 203 -25.85 9.36 13.34
N TYR A 204 -24.83 10.06 12.85
CA TYR A 204 -24.97 11.00 11.73
C TYR A 204 -24.54 10.36 10.40
N GLU A 205 -25.14 10.79 9.30
CA GLU A 205 -24.72 10.43 7.96
C GLU A 205 -23.67 11.43 7.44
N THR A 206 -22.74 10.94 6.62
CA THR A 206 -21.71 11.76 5.95
C THR A 206 -21.59 11.33 4.49
N ASP A 207 -21.44 12.29 3.58
CA ASP A 207 -21.30 12.00 2.15
C ASP A 207 -19.91 11.48 1.77
N GLU A 208 -18.89 11.84 2.57
CA GLU A 208 -17.50 11.44 2.35
C GLU A 208 -17.28 9.97 2.74
N PRO A 209 -16.64 9.15 1.87
CA PRO A 209 -16.30 7.78 2.22
C PRO A 209 -15.29 7.77 3.37
N VAL A 210 -15.40 6.81 4.29
CA VAL A 210 -14.47 6.70 5.45
C VAL A 210 -13.16 6.00 5.14
N GLU A 211 -13.08 5.34 3.99
CA GLU A 211 -11.88 4.63 3.56
C GLU A 211 -10.74 5.62 3.31
N HIS A 212 -9.58 5.27 3.85
CA HIS A 212 -8.38 6.07 3.75
C HIS A 212 -7.26 5.28 3.08
N GLU A 213 -6.74 5.84 2.00
CA GLU A 213 -5.50 5.43 1.37
C GLU A 213 -4.55 6.62 1.42
N ASP A 214 -3.29 6.35 1.73
CA ASP A 214 -2.23 7.37 1.69
C ASP A 214 -0.88 6.69 1.48
N ASN A 215 0.13 7.49 1.27
CA ASN A 215 1.51 7.05 1.14
C ASN A 215 2.37 7.60 2.27
N SER A 216 3.33 6.81 2.74
CA SER A 216 4.43 7.34 3.56
C SER A 216 5.39 8.10 2.64
N GLY A 217 5.13 9.40 2.46
CA GLY A 217 5.80 10.23 1.45
C GLY A 217 7.13 10.85 1.90
N VAL A 218 7.59 10.57 3.13
CA VAL A 218 8.76 11.26 3.70
C VAL A 218 9.78 10.35 4.37
N LYS A 219 9.42 9.12 4.75
CA LYS A 219 10.29 8.23 5.53
C LYS A 219 10.07 6.75 5.17
N PRO A 220 11.13 5.94 5.14
CA PRO A 220 11.01 4.48 5.13
C PRO A 220 10.18 3.96 6.32
N ILE A 221 9.57 2.79 6.15
CA ILE A 221 8.95 2.06 7.26
C ILE A 221 10.02 1.20 7.91
N ALA A 222 10.25 1.38 9.21
CA ALA A 222 11.26 0.63 9.94
C ALA A 222 10.87 -0.86 10.06
N ALA A 223 11.86 -1.75 10.20
CA ALA A 223 11.62 -3.20 10.31
C ALA A 223 10.69 -3.56 11.48
N ASP A 224 10.81 -2.84 12.60
CA ASP A 224 9.98 -3.03 13.79
C ASP A 224 8.54 -2.50 13.63
N CYS A 225 8.24 -1.79 12.55
CA CYS A 225 6.88 -1.46 12.13
C CYS A 225 6.27 -2.54 11.23
N VAL A 226 7.06 -3.41 10.61
CA VAL A 226 6.54 -4.50 9.77
C VAL A 226 6.09 -5.63 10.69
N ARG A 227 4.77 -5.84 10.80
CA ARG A 227 4.20 -6.87 11.66
C ARG A 227 4.39 -8.25 11.06
N ARG A 228 4.10 -8.35 9.76
CA ARG A 228 4.18 -9.61 9.00
C ARG A 228 4.03 -9.40 7.51
N VAL A 229 4.47 -10.41 6.76
CA VAL A 229 4.25 -10.54 5.32
C VAL A 229 3.37 -11.78 5.12
N ILE A 230 2.16 -11.57 4.63
CA ILE A 230 1.14 -12.61 4.42
C ILE A 230 1.19 -13.00 2.94
N ARG A 231 1.30 -14.29 2.64
CA ARG A 231 1.64 -14.77 1.29
C ARG A 231 0.48 -15.53 0.65
N TYR A 232 0.27 -15.37 -0.65
CA TYR A 232 -0.63 -16.27 -1.38
C TYR A 232 0.03 -17.66 -1.55
N PRO A 233 -0.70 -18.79 -1.39
CA PRO A 233 -2.15 -18.93 -1.17
C PRO A 233 -2.53 -19.24 0.29
N GLU A 234 -1.88 -18.63 1.28
CA GLU A 234 -2.24 -18.82 2.69
C GLU A 234 -3.71 -18.41 2.92
N HIS A 235 -4.39 -19.11 3.84
CA HIS A 235 -5.78 -18.84 4.17
C HIS A 235 -6.02 -17.38 4.55
N GLU A 236 -5.14 -16.84 5.41
CA GLU A 236 -5.21 -15.46 5.85
C GLU A 236 -5.06 -14.46 4.68
N PHE A 237 -4.22 -14.76 3.68
CA PHE A 237 -4.14 -13.92 2.47
C PHE A 237 -5.49 -13.86 1.77
N MET A 238 -6.13 -15.01 1.58
CA MET A 238 -7.41 -15.11 0.87
C MET A 238 -8.54 -14.42 1.63
N GLU A 239 -8.59 -14.55 2.96
CA GLU A 239 -9.56 -13.84 3.81
C GLU A 239 -9.34 -12.32 3.77
N LEU A 240 -8.10 -11.88 3.93
CA LEU A 240 -7.77 -10.47 4.02
C LEU A 240 -8.04 -9.72 2.69
N THR A 241 -7.81 -10.39 1.56
CA THR A 241 -7.94 -9.80 0.21
C THR A 241 -9.26 -10.11 -0.49
N GLY A 242 -9.99 -11.14 -0.04
CA GLY A 242 -11.18 -11.64 -0.73
C GLY A 242 -10.89 -12.25 -2.12
N CYS A 243 -9.63 -12.56 -2.44
CA CYS A 243 -9.24 -12.91 -3.81
C CYS A 243 -9.76 -14.26 -4.30
N ALA A 244 -10.27 -15.10 -3.40
CA ALA A 244 -10.89 -16.38 -3.73
C ALA A 244 -12.16 -16.22 -4.61
N ALA A 245 -12.83 -15.06 -4.55
CA ALA A 245 -14.06 -14.78 -5.30
C ALA A 245 -13.81 -13.97 -6.60
N TRP A 246 -12.56 -13.67 -6.94
CA TRP A 246 -12.24 -12.83 -8.10
C TRP A 246 -12.43 -13.56 -9.42
N ARG A 247 -12.66 -12.79 -10.49
CA ARG A 247 -12.73 -13.35 -11.86
C ARG A 247 -11.39 -13.92 -12.29
N ARG A 248 -10.30 -13.28 -11.86
CA ARG A 248 -8.92 -13.72 -12.10
C ARG A 248 -8.17 -13.78 -10.77
N PRO A 249 -8.19 -14.92 -10.06
CA PRO A 249 -7.43 -15.04 -8.82
C PRO A 249 -5.92 -14.95 -9.08
N PRO A 250 -5.13 -14.55 -8.07
CA PRO A 250 -3.67 -14.59 -8.17
C PRO A 250 -3.17 -16.02 -8.44
N VAL A 251 -2.02 -16.13 -9.11
CA VAL A 251 -1.39 -17.41 -9.40
C VAL A 251 -0.02 -17.52 -8.73
N THR A 252 0.24 -18.70 -8.18
CA THR A 252 1.57 -19.17 -7.74
C THR A 252 2.15 -20.04 -8.84
N GLU A 253 2.78 -19.46 -9.87
CA GLU A 253 3.60 -20.27 -10.77
C GLU A 253 5.05 -19.80 -10.76
N GLN A 254 5.87 -20.56 -10.02
CA GLN A 254 7.26 -20.85 -10.39
C GLN A 254 7.24 -22.00 -11.41
N GLY A 255 6.72 -21.75 -12.61
CA GLY A 255 6.81 -22.67 -13.74
C GLY A 255 8.00 -22.27 -14.60
N THR A 256 9.14 -22.94 -14.43
CA THR A 256 10.32 -23.02 -15.32
C THR A 256 10.19 -22.32 -16.69
N LEU A 257 10.29 -20.99 -16.75
CA LEU A 257 10.23 -20.27 -18.03
C LEU A 257 11.56 -20.31 -18.82
N PHE A 258 12.67 -20.71 -18.20
CA PHE A 258 14.00 -20.62 -18.82
C PHE A 258 14.84 -21.91 -18.83
N ARG A 259 14.32 -23.06 -18.40
CA ARG A 259 15.00 -24.36 -18.64
C ARG A 259 14.53 -24.97 -19.96
N ASN A 260 15.17 -24.55 -21.07
CA ASN A 260 15.47 -25.33 -22.28
C ASN A 260 15.43 -24.46 -23.56
N ARG A 261 16.48 -23.67 -23.80
CA ARG A 261 16.97 -23.35 -25.16
C ARG A 261 18.48 -23.10 -25.16
N ALA A 262 19.25 -24.14 -24.86
CA ALA A 262 20.69 -24.14 -25.13
C ALA A 262 21.16 -25.55 -25.53
N GLY A 263 21.45 -25.73 -26.82
CA GLY A 263 22.21 -26.85 -27.41
C GLY A 263 21.50 -28.21 -27.39
N VAL A 264 21.42 -28.99 -28.47
CA VAL A 264 22.47 -29.27 -29.44
C VAL A 264 21.83 -29.51 -30.81
N CYS A 265 22.12 -28.61 -31.74
CA CYS A 265 22.18 -28.94 -33.15
C CYS A 265 23.53 -29.66 -33.34
N ALA A 266 23.49 -30.95 -33.64
CA ALA A 266 24.64 -31.65 -34.19
C ALA A 266 24.12 -32.55 -35.30
N CYS A 267 24.32 -32.08 -36.54
CA CYS A 267 24.33 -32.92 -37.71
C CYS A 267 25.35 -34.06 -37.53
N ARG A 268 24.90 -35.30 -37.67
CA ARG A 268 25.48 -36.34 -38.54
C ARG A 268 24.55 -37.55 -38.55
#